data_AF-X1HQD9-F1
#
_entry.id   AF-X1HQD9-F1
#
_cell.length_a   1.000
_cell.length_b   1.000
_cell.length_c   1.000
_cell.angle_alpha   90.00
_cell.angle_beta   90.00
_cell.angle_gamma   90.00
#
_symmetry.space_group_name_H-M   'P 1'
#
loop_
_entity.id
_entity.type
_entity.pdbx_description
1 polymer ?
#
loop_
_entity_poly.entity_id
_entity_poly.type
_entity_poly.pdbx_seq_one_letter_code
_entity_poly.pdbx_strand_id
1 'polypeptide(L)'
;FECIIPIGTKEVWVKLDEKTDWIQLDRTESFVLTSKNPNLIGVFKIFLRCDNLILDFTTTIYKQDLPTVMIYCSSGITTRSEKCTTIIYPVSYDPSQDSWAKREMSATIRARNSSNGYILELVNNEKLLNMREDDDWLLLPSKDIASALRTKFALDTYNSLNELDPLCKISHAEPIDLYLNYQYMGLYLLVERMDRKLFDLKDNLDSMIFKSEDWKGDFYPKTSNNRWEQIFPIDEDYNEYPLLLESFVQTVTDKEFFDDQSGIFSKTNR
;
A
#
# COMPACT_ATOMS: atom_id res chain seq x y z
N PHE A 1 -11.52 -33.33 7.93
CA PHE A 1 -11.45 -32.26 8.96
C PHE A 1 -12.88 -31.86 9.28
N GLU A 2 -13.32 -31.94 10.54
CA GLU A 2 -14.68 -31.53 10.92
C GLU A 2 -14.70 -30.05 11.32
N CYS A 3 -15.53 -29.26 10.62
CA CYS A 3 -15.89 -27.91 10.99
C CYS A 3 -17.42 -27.91 11.23
N ILE A 4 -17.89 -27.29 12.32
CA ILE A 4 -19.32 -27.20 12.60
C ILE A 4 -19.80 -25.85 12.08
N ILE A 5 -20.81 -25.86 11.20
CA ILE A 5 -21.45 -24.66 10.68
C ILE A 5 -22.96 -24.95 10.55
N PRO A 6 -23.86 -24.18 11.19
CA PRO A 6 -25.32 -24.31 10.96
C PRO A 6 -25.71 -23.56 9.67
N ILE A 7 -26.82 -23.91 8.96
CA ILE A 7 -27.72 -23.02 8.15
C ILE A 7 -28.59 -23.79 7.08
N GLY A 8 -29.90 -23.50 7.01
CA GLY A 8 -30.66 -23.24 5.74
C GLY A 8 -31.25 -24.38 4.87
N THR A 9 -31.95 -24.05 3.76
CA THR A 9 -32.78 -25.00 2.96
C THR A 9 -32.59 -25.08 1.43
N LYS A 10 -31.63 -24.44 0.73
CA LYS A 10 -31.24 -24.83 -0.68
C LYS A 10 -29.73 -24.69 -1.00
N GLU A 11 -29.24 -25.39 -2.04
CA GLU A 11 -27.88 -26.00 -2.11
C GLU A 11 -26.81 -25.31 -3.01
N VAL A 12 -25.54 -25.21 -2.53
CA VAL A 12 -24.30 -24.99 -3.32
C VAL A 12 -23.13 -25.79 -2.71
N TRP A 13 -22.15 -26.23 -3.53
CA TRP A 13 -21.13 -27.25 -3.21
C TRP A 13 -19.69 -26.70 -3.16
N VAL A 14 -18.89 -27.04 -2.14
CA VAL A 14 -17.43 -26.70 -2.04
C VAL A 14 -16.60 -27.94 -1.67
N LYS A 15 -15.42 -28.13 -2.29
CA LYS A 15 -14.53 -29.29 -2.12
C LYS A 15 -13.24 -28.92 -1.36
N LEU A 16 -12.86 -29.73 -0.37
CA LEU A 16 -11.53 -29.73 0.28
C LEU A 16 -11.00 -31.18 0.28
N ASP A 17 -9.81 -31.43 -0.30
CA ASP A 17 -9.10 -32.73 -0.24
C ASP A 17 -8.18 -32.74 1.00
N GLU A 18 -7.93 -33.83 1.76
CA GLU A 18 -7.60 -35.19 1.31
C GLU A 18 -8.40 -36.37 1.90
N LYS A 19 -9.38 -36.16 2.80
CA LYS A 19 -10.33 -37.23 3.20
C LYS A 19 -11.70 -36.62 3.50
N THR A 20 -12.66 -37.08 2.69
CA THR A 20 -14.07 -36.71 2.56
C THR A 20 -14.78 -36.37 3.86
N ASP A 21 -15.38 -35.17 3.91
CA ASP A 21 -16.74 -34.90 4.41
C ASP A 21 -17.20 -33.51 3.93
N TRP A 22 -18.50 -33.38 3.61
CA TRP A 22 -19.11 -32.19 2.98
C TRP A 22 -19.85 -31.34 4.01
N ILE A 23 -19.77 -30.01 3.91
CA ILE A 23 -20.54 -29.08 4.76
C ILE A 23 -21.29 -28.08 3.89
N GLN A 24 -22.60 -27.97 4.12
CA GLN A 24 -23.59 -27.19 3.38
C GLN A 24 -23.76 -25.79 4.00
N LEU A 25 -23.89 -24.73 3.18
CA LEU A 25 -24.16 -23.36 3.65
C LEU A 25 -25.10 -22.58 2.70
N ASP A 26 -25.94 -21.70 3.26
CA ASP A 26 -27.00 -20.96 2.54
C ASP A 26 -26.83 -19.43 2.74
N ARG A 27 -26.63 -18.69 1.64
CA ARG A 27 -26.72 -17.22 1.40
C ARG A 27 -25.53 -16.26 1.64
N THR A 28 -25.67 -15.16 0.88
CA THR A 28 -24.81 -14.01 0.59
C THR A 28 -24.49 -13.15 1.82
N GLU A 29 -23.48 -13.56 2.56
CA GLU A 29 -22.68 -12.64 3.36
C GLU A 29 -21.21 -12.96 3.12
N SER A 30 -20.35 -11.96 3.29
CA SER A 30 -18.90 -12.13 3.32
C SER A 30 -18.53 -13.26 4.27
N PHE A 31 -17.93 -14.33 3.75
CA PHE A 31 -17.48 -15.45 4.56
C PHE A 31 -16.04 -15.23 5.00
N VAL A 32 -15.76 -15.48 6.28
CA VAL A 32 -14.41 -15.45 6.85
C VAL A 32 -14.02 -16.88 7.19
N LEU A 33 -13.02 -17.41 6.51
CA LEU A 33 -12.40 -18.67 6.88
C LEU A 33 -11.44 -18.41 8.05
N THR A 34 -11.79 -18.89 9.24
CA THR A 34 -10.93 -18.81 10.43
C THR A 34 -10.40 -20.19 10.79
N SER A 35 -9.08 -20.37 10.80
CA SER A 35 -8.47 -21.57 11.37
C SER A 35 -8.41 -21.44 12.91
N LYS A 36 -8.85 -22.48 13.62
CA LYS A 36 -8.61 -22.61 15.09
C LYS A 36 -7.18 -23.03 15.41
N ASN A 37 -6.41 -23.47 14.41
CA ASN A 37 -5.02 -23.83 14.55
C ASN A 37 -4.16 -22.67 14.01
N PRO A 38 -3.47 -21.91 14.88
CA PRO A 38 -2.62 -20.80 14.45
C PRO A 38 -1.38 -21.25 13.65
N ASN A 39 -1.08 -22.55 13.64
CA ASN A 39 0.04 -23.15 12.92
C ASN A 39 -0.39 -23.87 11.62
N LEU A 40 -1.62 -23.68 11.15
CA LEU A 40 -2.10 -24.35 9.93
C LEU A 40 -1.41 -23.75 8.70
N ILE A 41 -0.60 -24.56 8.01
CA ILE A 41 0.07 -24.23 6.75
C ILE A 41 -0.62 -25.03 5.64
N GLY A 42 -1.03 -24.37 4.55
CA GLY A 42 -1.63 -25.08 3.42
C GLY A 42 -2.10 -24.18 2.26
N VAL A 43 -2.17 -24.78 1.07
CA VAL A 43 -2.83 -24.19 -0.10
C VAL A 43 -4.29 -24.62 -0.08
N PHE A 44 -5.21 -23.66 0.00
CA PHE A 44 -6.64 -23.87 -0.08
C PHE A 44 -7.10 -23.43 -1.46
N LYS A 45 -7.71 -24.36 -2.19
CA LYS A 45 -8.48 -24.01 -3.39
C LYS A 45 -9.93 -23.84 -3.00
N ILE A 46 -10.45 -22.65 -3.26
CA ILE A 46 -11.86 -22.33 -3.09
C ILE A 46 -12.45 -22.24 -4.48
N PHE A 47 -13.33 -23.18 -4.79
CA PHE A 47 -14.13 -23.16 -6.01
C PHE A 47 -15.48 -22.55 -5.69
N LEU A 48 -15.75 -21.36 -6.23
CA LEU A 48 -17.09 -20.79 -6.20
C LEU A 48 -17.73 -21.05 -7.57
N ARG A 49 -18.81 -21.83 -7.57
CA ARG A 49 -19.60 -22.07 -8.78
C ARG A 49 -20.94 -21.36 -8.65
N CYS A 50 -21.21 -20.44 -9.58
CA CYS A 50 -22.50 -19.79 -9.73
C CYS A 50 -22.96 -19.98 -11.18
N ASP A 51 -24.02 -20.76 -11.37
CA ASP A 51 -24.56 -21.17 -12.68
C ASP A 51 -23.47 -21.67 -13.66
N ASN A 52 -23.07 -20.82 -14.61
CA ASN A 52 -22.09 -21.10 -15.68
C ASN A 52 -20.68 -20.51 -15.43
N LEU A 53 -20.47 -19.84 -14.29
CA LEU A 53 -19.19 -19.24 -13.92
C LEU A 53 -18.53 -20.06 -12.81
N ILE A 54 -17.28 -20.46 -13.05
CA ILE A 54 -16.40 -21.03 -12.02
C ILE A 54 -15.35 -19.97 -11.71
N LEU A 55 -15.36 -19.47 -10.48
CA LEU A 55 -14.29 -18.64 -9.94
C LEU A 55 -13.37 -19.55 -9.13
N ASP A 56 -12.12 -19.66 -9.57
CA ASP A 56 -11.05 -20.40 -8.89
C ASP A 56 -10.23 -19.41 -8.07
N PHE A 57 -10.29 -19.54 -6.74
CA PHE A 57 -9.41 -18.80 -5.84
C PHE A 57 -8.45 -19.80 -5.21
N THR A 58 -7.17 -19.64 -5.52
CA THR A 58 -6.10 -20.32 -4.79
C THR A 58 -5.59 -19.37 -3.72
N THR A 59 -5.81 -19.71 -2.45
CA THR A 59 -5.24 -18.96 -1.32
C THR A 59 -4.24 -19.84 -0.57
N THR A 60 -3.09 -19.29 -0.22
CA THR A 60 -2.08 -20.00 0.57
C THR A 60 -2.06 -19.40 1.96
N ILE A 61 -2.35 -20.20 2.98
CA ILE A 61 -2.17 -19.79 4.38
C ILE A 61 -0.73 -20.09 4.73
N TYR A 62 0.08 -19.04 4.80
CA TYR A 62 1.45 -19.10 5.28
C TYR A 62 1.45 -19.04 6.81
N LYS A 63 2.44 -19.72 7.44
CA LYS A 63 2.94 -19.28 8.74
C LYS A 63 3.30 -17.82 8.57
N GLN A 64 2.72 -16.93 9.37
CA GLN A 64 2.87 -15.50 9.21
C GLN A 64 4.26 -15.06 9.68
N ASP A 65 5.29 -15.54 8.98
CA ASP A 65 6.63 -14.98 9.07
C ASP A 65 6.57 -13.70 8.23
N LEU A 66 6.70 -12.54 8.87
CA LEU A 66 6.82 -11.25 8.20
C LEU A 66 8.30 -10.91 8.05
N PRO A 67 8.70 -10.14 7.02
CA PRO A 67 10.01 -9.53 7.02
C PRO A 67 10.22 -8.72 8.29
N THR A 68 11.42 -8.79 8.87
CA THR A 68 11.78 -8.01 10.06
C THR A 68 12.68 -6.85 9.66
N VAL A 69 12.38 -5.65 10.13
CA VAL A 69 13.26 -4.47 10.02
C VAL A 69 13.81 -4.17 11.41
N MET A 70 15.13 -4.23 11.56
CA MET A 70 15.83 -3.89 12.80
C MET A 70 16.59 -2.59 12.62
N ILE A 71 16.32 -1.59 13.45
CA ILE A 71 16.96 -0.27 13.37
C ILE A 71 17.66 0.04 14.70
N TYR A 72 18.90 0.49 14.61
CA TYR A 72 19.76 0.85 15.72
C TYR A 72 20.12 2.33 15.66
N CYS A 73 19.72 3.08 16.69
CA CYS A 73 19.96 4.50 16.83
C CYS A 73 20.63 4.77 18.18
N SER A 74 21.75 5.50 18.17
CA SER A 74 22.43 5.90 19.41
C SER A 74 21.66 6.93 20.23
N SER A 75 20.80 7.70 19.56
CA SER A 75 19.95 8.74 20.13
C SER A 75 18.47 8.34 20.05
N GLY A 76 17.63 8.97 20.87
CA GLY A 76 16.18 8.85 20.71
C GLY A 76 15.72 9.45 19.39
N ILE A 77 14.75 8.81 18.72
CA ILE A 77 14.23 9.29 17.44
C ILE A 77 13.33 10.50 17.68
N THR A 78 13.64 11.61 17.02
CA THR A 78 12.84 12.84 17.05
C THR A 78 12.34 13.17 15.65
N THR A 79 11.71 14.32 15.46
CA THR A 79 11.32 14.81 14.13
C THR A 79 12.51 15.27 13.27
N ARG A 80 13.70 15.36 13.86
CA ARG A 80 14.97 15.61 13.14
C ARG A 80 15.60 14.29 12.70
N SER A 81 16.29 14.30 11.56
CA SER A 81 17.01 13.13 11.06
C SER A 81 18.16 12.75 12.00
N GLU A 82 18.10 11.52 12.51
CA GLU A 82 19.13 10.92 13.35
C GLU A 82 19.84 9.82 12.56
N LYS A 83 21.15 9.68 12.71
CA LYS A 83 21.90 8.59 12.06
C LYS A 83 21.55 7.26 12.71
N CYS A 84 21.38 6.23 11.89
CA CYS A 84 21.09 4.89 12.34
C CYS A 84 21.72 3.81 11.45
N THR A 85 21.76 2.59 11.97
CA THR A 85 22.03 1.38 11.18
C THR A 85 20.74 0.59 11.08
N THR A 86 20.42 0.06 9.90
CA THR A 86 19.27 -0.83 9.70
C THR A 86 19.71 -2.16 9.10
N ILE A 87 19.04 -3.24 9.49
CA ILE A 87 19.18 -4.59 8.93
C ILE A 87 17.77 -5.10 8.62
N ILE A 88 17.59 -5.63 7.42
CA ILE A 88 16.29 -6.18 7.00
C ILE A 88 16.43 -7.68 6.77
N TYR A 89 15.57 -8.44 7.44
CA TYR A 89 15.49 -9.90 7.37
C TYR A 89 14.22 -10.28 6.62
N PRO A 90 14.32 -10.57 5.31
CA PRO A 90 13.19 -11.10 4.56
C PRO A 90 12.81 -12.52 5.01
N VAL A 91 11.57 -12.89 4.75
CA VAL A 91 11.03 -14.25 4.98
C VAL A 91 11.75 -15.27 4.10
N SER A 92 11.97 -14.92 2.85
CA SER A 92 12.74 -15.66 1.85
C SER A 92 13.59 -14.69 1.05
N TYR A 93 14.83 -15.08 0.73
CA TYR A 93 15.72 -14.25 -0.09
C TYR A 93 16.59 -15.10 -1.00
N ASP A 94 16.90 -14.52 -2.15
CA ASP A 94 17.91 -15.00 -3.08
C ASP A 94 19.14 -14.10 -2.93
N PRO A 95 20.28 -14.61 -2.42
CA PRO A 95 21.50 -13.82 -2.27
C PRO A 95 22.00 -13.17 -3.57
N SER A 96 21.59 -13.66 -4.74
CA SER A 96 21.94 -13.09 -6.04
C SER A 96 21.12 -11.85 -6.42
N GLN A 97 19.92 -11.69 -5.85
CA GLN A 97 18.99 -10.58 -6.12
C GLN A 97 18.84 -9.64 -4.91
N ASP A 98 19.07 -10.15 -3.70
CA ASP A 98 18.79 -9.46 -2.44
C ASP A 98 20.09 -9.12 -1.70
N SER A 99 21.00 -8.39 -2.35
CA SER A 99 22.28 -7.97 -1.75
C SER A 99 22.14 -7.11 -0.48
N TRP A 100 20.95 -6.53 -0.27
CA TRP A 100 20.57 -5.77 0.91
C TRP A 100 20.20 -6.66 2.11
N ALA A 101 19.78 -7.90 1.89
CA ALA A 101 19.23 -8.75 2.93
C ALA A 101 20.27 -9.13 3.99
N LYS A 102 19.88 -9.01 5.27
CA LYS A 102 20.69 -9.39 6.44
C LYS A 102 22.03 -8.66 6.54
N ARG A 103 22.18 -7.55 5.82
CA ARG A 103 23.36 -6.69 5.83
C ARG A 103 23.07 -5.43 6.63
N GLU A 104 24.07 -4.93 7.33
CA GLU A 104 24.02 -3.60 7.93
C GLU A 104 24.03 -2.52 6.84
N MET A 105 23.05 -1.63 6.91
CA MET A 105 22.93 -0.49 6.01
C MET A 105 22.92 0.79 6.85
N SER A 106 23.77 1.74 6.46
CA SER A 106 23.73 3.08 7.04
C SER A 106 22.50 3.83 6.55
N ALA A 107 21.83 4.53 7.46
CA ALA A 107 20.62 5.27 7.16
C ALA A 107 20.47 6.48 8.09
N THR A 108 19.47 7.31 7.82
CA THR A 108 18.90 8.22 8.81
C THR A 108 17.45 7.89 9.07
N ILE A 109 16.98 8.22 10.27
CA ILE A 109 15.59 8.01 10.67
C ILE A 109 15.05 9.24 11.39
N ARG A 110 13.78 9.54 11.17
CA ARG A 110 13.04 10.57 11.91
C ARG A 110 11.58 10.19 12.11
N ALA A 111 11.00 10.67 13.18
CA ALA A 111 9.58 10.56 13.46
C ALA A 111 8.77 11.44 12.50
N ARG A 112 7.62 10.93 12.05
CA ARG A 112 6.64 11.68 11.27
C ARG A 112 5.83 12.59 12.19
N ASN A 113 5.56 13.81 11.73
CA ASN A 113 4.80 14.80 12.51
C ASN A 113 3.33 14.40 12.77
N SER A 114 2.73 13.54 11.95
CA SER A 114 1.26 13.38 11.89
C SER A 114 0.72 11.98 12.21
N SER A 115 1.57 10.96 12.42
CA SER A 115 1.09 9.56 12.29
C SER A 115 1.83 8.48 13.10
N ASN A 116 2.62 8.84 14.12
CA ASN A 116 3.37 7.87 14.96
C ASN A 116 4.27 6.89 14.16
N GLY A 117 4.58 7.22 12.91
CA GLY A 117 5.45 6.45 12.05
C GLY A 117 6.82 7.09 11.89
N TYR A 118 7.66 6.47 11.07
CA TYR A 118 9.02 6.94 10.80
C TYR A 118 9.24 7.14 9.30
N ILE A 119 10.23 7.96 8.99
CA ILE A 119 10.85 8.08 7.67
C ILE A 119 12.25 7.51 7.83
N LEU A 120 12.59 6.53 7.00
CA LEU A 120 13.89 5.86 6.95
C LEU A 120 14.52 6.19 5.61
N GLU A 121 15.65 6.88 5.63
CA GLU A 121 16.38 7.33 4.43
C GLU A 121 17.73 6.59 4.40
N LEU A 122 17.89 5.63 3.50
CA LEU A 122 19.12 4.87 3.33
C LEU A 122 20.22 5.73 2.70
N VAL A 123 21.49 5.41 2.98
CA VAL A 123 22.61 6.11 2.33
C VAL A 123 22.75 5.76 0.84
N ASN A 124 22.36 4.54 0.46
CA ASN A 124 22.35 4.09 -0.93
C ASN A 124 20.94 3.61 -1.28
N ASN A 125 20.57 3.70 -2.56
CA ASN A 125 19.34 3.11 -3.04
C ASN A 125 19.41 1.59 -2.93
N GLU A 126 18.33 0.97 -2.48
CA GLU A 126 18.22 -0.48 -2.35
C GLU A 126 16.85 -0.94 -2.84
N LYS A 127 16.80 -2.11 -3.48
CA LYS A 127 15.56 -2.72 -3.98
C LYS A 127 14.91 -3.60 -2.91
N LEU A 128 14.39 -2.98 -1.85
CA LEU A 128 13.88 -3.71 -0.69
C LEU A 128 12.61 -4.50 -1.01
N LEU A 129 12.56 -5.78 -0.66
CA LEU A 129 11.35 -6.63 -0.72
C LEU A 129 10.59 -6.57 -2.06
N ASN A 130 11.32 -6.57 -3.19
CA ASN A 130 10.78 -6.45 -4.55
C ASN A 130 10.06 -5.12 -4.88
N MET A 131 10.18 -4.11 -4.02
CA MET A 131 9.71 -2.75 -4.31
C MET A 131 10.73 -2.00 -5.20
N ARG A 132 10.44 -0.74 -5.52
CA ARG A 132 11.33 0.19 -6.24
C ARG A 132 12.72 0.24 -5.60
N GLU A 133 13.75 0.38 -6.44
CA GLU A 133 15.09 0.72 -5.96
C GLU A 133 15.09 2.18 -5.48
N ASP A 134 15.18 2.36 -4.16
CA ASP A 134 15.02 3.68 -3.53
C ASP A 134 15.81 3.80 -2.23
N ASP A 135 16.03 5.03 -1.80
CA ASP A 135 16.62 5.38 -0.52
C ASP A 135 15.57 5.79 0.53
N ASP A 136 14.42 6.32 0.10
CA ASP A 136 13.42 6.91 0.99
C ASP A 136 12.20 6.00 1.25
N TRP A 137 12.06 5.57 2.51
CA TRP A 137 11.01 4.65 2.93
C TRP A 137 10.16 5.21 4.07
N LEU A 138 8.86 4.90 4.06
CA LEU A 138 7.94 5.20 5.15
C LEU A 138 7.68 3.94 5.98
N LEU A 139 7.75 4.09 7.30
CA LEU A 139 7.37 3.05 8.27
C LEU A 139 6.07 3.48 8.94
N LEU A 140 4.95 2.88 8.54
CA LEU A 140 3.62 3.25 9.01
C LEU A 140 3.12 2.25 10.05
N PRO A 141 2.80 2.67 11.30
CA PRO A 141 2.30 1.75 12.31
C PRO A 141 0.95 1.18 11.87
N SER A 142 0.77 -0.12 12.05
CA SER A 142 -0.49 -0.81 11.79
C SER A 142 -1.05 -1.39 13.07
N LYS A 143 -2.35 -1.18 13.30
CA LYS A 143 -3.03 -1.67 14.51
C LYS A 143 -3.00 -3.20 14.62
N ASP A 144 -3.23 -3.86 13.49
CA ASP A 144 -3.28 -5.31 13.36
C ASP A 144 -2.97 -5.72 11.90
N ILE A 145 -2.75 -7.02 11.70
CA ILE A 145 -2.44 -7.56 10.36
C ILE A 145 -3.56 -7.32 9.36
N ALA A 146 -4.82 -7.35 9.79
CA ALA A 146 -5.95 -7.12 8.89
C ALA A 146 -5.92 -5.70 8.31
N SER A 147 -5.57 -4.70 9.12
CA SER A 147 -5.44 -3.30 8.69
C SER A 147 -4.26 -3.09 7.75
N ALA A 148 -3.12 -3.73 8.03
CA ALA A 148 -1.95 -3.71 7.15
C ALA A 148 -2.29 -4.35 5.79
N LEU A 149 -2.87 -5.55 5.79
CA LEU A 149 -3.25 -6.27 4.58
C LEU A 149 -4.33 -5.56 3.77
N ARG A 150 -5.31 -4.88 4.39
CA ARG A 150 -6.28 -4.05 3.66
C ARG A 150 -5.60 -2.92 2.89
N THR A 151 -4.64 -2.26 3.53
CA THR A 151 -3.89 -1.16 2.90
C THR A 151 -3.04 -1.69 1.76
N LYS A 152 -2.25 -2.75 2.00
CA LYS A 152 -1.45 -3.41 0.95
C LYS A 152 -2.33 -3.87 -0.20
N PHE A 153 -3.43 -4.56 0.07
CA PHE A 153 -4.36 -5.04 -0.95
C PHE A 153 -4.94 -3.90 -1.78
N ALA A 154 -5.30 -2.77 -1.17
CA ALA A 154 -5.79 -1.60 -1.90
C ALA A 154 -4.71 -1.01 -2.82
N LEU A 155 -3.47 -0.89 -2.33
CA LEU A 155 -2.33 -0.41 -3.11
C LEU A 155 -2.00 -1.36 -4.27
N ASP A 156 -1.90 -2.67 -3.99
CA ASP A 156 -1.63 -3.70 -5.00
C ASP A 156 -2.73 -3.76 -6.06
N THR A 157 -4.00 -3.62 -5.64
CA THR A 157 -5.15 -3.55 -6.57
C THR A 157 -5.03 -2.33 -7.48
N TYR A 158 -4.70 -1.17 -6.93
CA TYR A 158 -4.53 0.04 -7.73
C TYR A 158 -3.33 -0.08 -8.68
N ASN A 159 -2.21 -0.63 -8.22
CA ASN A 159 -1.04 -0.89 -9.07
C ASN A 159 -1.33 -1.90 -10.20
N SER A 160 -2.28 -2.83 -10.02
CA SER A 160 -2.71 -3.70 -11.12
C SER A 160 -3.46 -2.95 -12.23
N LEU A 161 -4.01 -1.76 -11.95
CA LEU A 161 -4.61 -0.88 -12.95
C LEU A 161 -3.56 -0.14 -13.79
N ASN A 162 -2.31 -0.06 -13.34
CA ASN A 162 -1.23 0.60 -14.07
C ASN A 162 -0.96 -0.05 -15.45
N GLU A 163 -1.27 -1.35 -15.59
CA GLU A 163 -1.21 -2.04 -16.90
C GLU A 163 -2.26 -1.52 -17.90
N LEU A 164 -3.36 -0.94 -17.40
CA LEU A 164 -4.45 -0.39 -18.18
C LEU A 164 -4.32 1.13 -18.38
N ASP A 165 -3.79 1.84 -17.39
CA ASP A 165 -3.58 3.28 -17.40
C ASP A 165 -2.22 3.63 -16.75
N PRO A 166 -1.20 4.04 -17.53
CA PRO A 166 0.11 4.43 -17.02
C PRO A 166 0.10 5.63 -16.05
N LEU A 167 -1.01 6.37 -15.96
CA LEU A 167 -1.19 7.45 -15.00
C LEU A 167 -1.60 6.93 -13.62
N CYS A 168 -2.10 5.69 -13.52
CA CYS A 168 -2.45 5.03 -12.26
C CYS A 168 -1.21 4.50 -11.54
N LYS A 169 -0.42 5.40 -10.95
CA LYS A 169 0.74 5.06 -10.12
C LYS A 169 0.45 5.29 -8.64
N ILE A 170 0.74 4.29 -7.80
CA ILE A 170 0.70 4.43 -6.34
C ILE A 170 1.86 3.68 -5.70
N SER A 171 2.20 4.03 -4.45
CA SER A 171 3.25 3.36 -3.69
C SER A 171 2.97 1.87 -3.51
N HIS A 172 4.02 1.05 -3.54
CA HIS A 172 4.00 -0.31 -3.01
C HIS A 172 4.18 -0.31 -1.49
N ALA A 173 3.68 -1.38 -0.86
CA ALA A 173 3.83 -1.57 0.58
C ALA A 173 3.99 -3.05 0.95
N GLU A 174 4.77 -3.31 2.00
CA GLU A 174 4.95 -4.63 2.60
C GLU A 174 4.74 -4.60 4.13
N PRO A 175 3.95 -5.52 4.71
CA PRO A 175 3.83 -5.65 6.15
C PRO A 175 5.13 -6.20 6.74
N ILE A 176 5.64 -5.58 7.80
CA ILE A 176 6.90 -5.93 8.46
C ILE A 176 6.77 -5.90 9.98
N ASP A 177 7.63 -6.66 10.66
CA ASP A 177 7.86 -6.53 12.09
C ASP A 177 8.98 -5.51 12.35
N LEU A 178 8.71 -4.46 13.12
CA LEU A 178 9.69 -3.41 13.40
C LEU A 178 10.33 -3.61 14.77
N TYR A 179 11.66 -3.53 14.81
CA TYR A 179 12.45 -3.45 16.03
C TYR A 179 13.28 -2.16 16.05
N LEU A 180 13.19 -1.40 17.14
CA LEU A 180 14.03 -0.24 17.40
C LEU A 180 14.90 -0.51 18.62
N ASN A 181 16.22 -0.46 18.48
CA ASN A 181 17.16 -0.73 19.58
C ASN A 181 16.84 -2.04 20.33
N TYR A 182 16.60 -3.12 19.56
CA TYR A 182 16.22 -4.45 20.03
C TYR A 182 14.83 -4.55 20.73
N GLN A 183 14.06 -3.47 20.76
CA GLN A 183 12.69 -3.49 21.28
C GLN A 183 11.70 -3.67 20.13
N TYR A 184 10.79 -4.63 20.29
CA TYR A 184 9.71 -4.84 19.32
C TYR A 184 8.71 -3.70 19.40
N MET A 185 8.51 -3.02 18.26
CA MET A 185 7.59 -1.87 18.15
C MET A 185 6.22 -2.27 17.61
N GLY A 186 6.04 -3.51 17.16
CA GLY A 186 4.80 -3.99 16.56
C GLY A 186 4.89 -4.14 15.04
N LEU A 187 3.70 -4.34 14.48
CA LEU A 187 3.47 -4.47 13.04
C LEU A 187 3.47 -3.09 12.37
N TYR A 188 4.22 -2.96 11.29
CA TYR A 188 4.29 -1.78 10.44
C TYR A 188 4.04 -2.14 8.98
N LEU A 189 3.75 -1.13 8.17
CA LEU A 189 3.90 -1.18 6.72
C LEU A 189 5.17 -0.43 6.34
N LEU A 190 6.07 -1.09 5.62
CA LEU A 190 7.12 -0.44 4.86
C LEU A 190 6.53 0.01 3.53
N VAL A 191 6.54 1.31 3.23
CA VAL A 191 5.85 1.91 2.08
C VAL A 191 6.80 2.78 1.29
N GLU A 192 6.75 2.68 -0.04
CA GLU A 192 7.45 3.61 -0.94
C GLU A 192 6.95 5.04 -0.74
N ARG A 193 7.83 6.02 -0.75
CA ARG A 193 7.43 7.42 -0.65
C ARG A 193 6.75 7.87 -1.96
N MET A 194 5.59 8.51 -1.85
CA MET A 194 4.98 9.22 -2.98
C MET A 194 5.78 10.50 -3.25
N ASP A 195 6.64 10.44 -4.25
CA ASP A 195 7.59 11.47 -4.60
C ASP A 195 7.73 11.60 -6.12
N ARG A 196 8.57 12.53 -6.57
CA ARG A 196 8.80 12.76 -8.00
C ARG A 196 9.30 11.50 -8.73
N LYS A 197 10.07 10.63 -8.05
CA LYS A 197 10.57 9.38 -8.63
C LYS A 197 9.41 8.42 -8.94
N LEU A 198 8.34 8.42 -8.14
CA LEU A 198 7.19 7.52 -8.35
C LEU A 198 6.45 7.89 -9.63
N PHE A 199 6.32 9.19 -9.86
CA PHE A 199 5.56 9.75 -10.97
C PHE A 199 6.41 10.06 -12.22
N ASP A 200 7.69 9.66 -12.23
CA ASP A 200 8.67 9.98 -13.29
C ASP A 200 8.75 11.48 -13.62
N LEU A 201 8.59 12.33 -12.59
CA LEU A 201 8.56 13.77 -12.73
C LEU A 201 9.98 14.35 -12.83
N LYS A 202 10.14 15.33 -13.72
CA LYS A 202 11.40 16.04 -13.93
C LYS A 202 11.53 17.18 -12.92
N ASP A 203 12.77 17.59 -12.69
CA ASP A 203 13.08 18.74 -11.86
C ASP A 203 12.93 20.03 -12.69
N ASN A 204 11.69 20.37 -13.04
CA ASN A 204 11.32 21.55 -13.80
C ASN A 204 10.00 22.16 -13.30
N LEU A 205 9.75 23.41 -13.72
CA LEU A 205 8.62 24.23 -13.27
C LEU A 205 7.22 23.63 -13.57
N ASP A 206 7.15 22.59 -14.41
CA ASP A 206 5.89 21.98 -14.84
C ASP A 206 5.48 20.76 -13.99
N SER A 207 6.31 20.36 -13.03
CA SER A 207 6.11 19.14 -12.24
C SER A 207 5.74 19.49 -10.80
N MET A 208 4.51 19.18 -10.39
CA MET A 208 4.01 19.49 -9.05
C MET A 208 3.35 18.28 -8.41
N ILE A 209 3.54 18.11 -7.10
CA ILE A 209 2.85 17.10 -6.30
C ILE A 209 2.14 17.81 -5.17
N PHE A 210 0.83 17.62 -5.09
CA PHE A 210 0.00 18.10 -4.00
C PHE A 210 -0.64 16.93 -3.27
N LYS A 211 -0.75 17.07 -1.96
CA LYS A 211 -1.41 16.12 -1.08
C LYS A 211 -2.56 16.80 -0.37
N SER A 212 -3.71 16.17 -0.32
CA SER A 212 -4.81 16.64 0.52
C SER A 212 -4.40 16.60 2.01
N GLU A 213 -4.62 17.69 2.74
CA GLU A 213 -4.37 17.76 4.18
C GLU A 213 -5.39 16.98 5.01
N ASP A 214 -6.63 16.91 4.53
CA ASP A 214 -7.74 16.26 5.24
C ASP A 214 -8.75 15.62 4.28
N TRP A 215 -9.87 15.13 4.82
CA TRP A 215 -10.96 14.58 4.01
C TRP A 215 -11.68 15.64 3.17
N LYS A 216 -11.34 16.91 3.34
CA LYS A 216 -11.90 18.02 2.59
C LYS A 216 -11.01 18.41 1.42
N GLY A 217 -9.82 17.88 1.16
CA GLY A 217 -9.17 18.15 -0.13
C GLY A 217 -9.88 17.38 -1.25
N ASP A 218 -11.03 17.93 -1.63
CA ASP A 218 -11.95 17.43 -2.64
C ASP A 218 -12.21 18.52 -3.67
N PHE A 219 -12.77 18.13 -4.81
CA PHE A 219 -13.18 19.08 -5.83
C PHE A 219 -14.53 19.78 -5.51
N TYR A 220 -15.08 19.65 -4.28
CA TYR A 220 -16.43 20.09 -3.91
C TYR A 220 -16.61 20.36 -2.39
N PRO A 221 -17.10 21.52 -1.89
CA PRO A 221 -17.40 22.82 -2.50
C PRO A 221 -16.39 23.91 -2.12
N LYS A 222 -16.50 25.09 -2.75
CA LYS A 222 -15.64 26.29 -2.54
C LYS A 222 -15.49 26.64 -1.07
N THR A 223 -14.37 26.25 -0.47
CA THR A 223 -13.90 26.85 0.77
C THR A 223 -12.72 27.76 0.45
N SER A 224 -12.60 28.89 1.15
CA SER A 224 -11.56 29.91 0.90
C SER A 224 -10.17 29.49 1.34
N ASN A 225 -10.01 28.28 1.88
CA ASN A 225 -8.76 27.83 2.47
C ASN A 225 -8.12 26.81 1.55
N ASN A 226 -6.81 26.95 1.31
CA ASN A 226 -6.05 25.90 0.63
C ASN A 226 -6.06 24.64 1.50
N ARG A 227 -6.56 23.53 0.94
CA ARG A 227 -6.64 22.20 1.57
C ARG A 227 -5.59 21.24 1.02
N TRP A 228 -4.69 21.76 0.19
CA TRP A 228 -3.62 21.04 -0.48
C TRP A 228 -2.28 21.46 0.10
N GLU A 229 -1.52 20.47 0.54
CA GLU A 229 -0.13 20.58 0.94
C GLU A 229 0.73 20.32 -0.31
N GLN A 230 1.53 21.29 -0.72
CA GLN A 230 2.53 21.08 -1.75
C GLN A 230 3.68 20.21 -1.22
N ILE A 231 3.91 19.08 -1.87
CA ILE A 231 4.97 18.12 -1.56
C ILE A 231 6.19 18.33 -2.48
N PHE A 232 5.96 18.79 -3.71
CA PHE A 232 7.01 19.05 -4.69
C PHE A 232 6.58 20.14 -5.70
N PRO A 233 7.48 21.06 -6.12
CA PRO A 233 8.81 21.31 -5.54
C PRO A 233 8.73 21.90 -4.13
N ILE A 234 9.83 21.91 -3.38
CA ILE A 234 9.84 22.43 -1.98
C ILE A 234 10.19 23.92 -1.94
N ASP A 235 10.99 24.39 -2.90
CA ASP A 235 11.59 25.73 -2.88
C ASP A 235 10.73 26.82 -3.55
N GLU A 236 9.60 26.44 -4.14
CA GLU A 236 8.71 27.33 -4.88
C GLU A 236 7.27 27.14 -4.38
N ASP A 237 6.46 28.21 -4.38
CA ASP A 237 5.07 28.17 -3.92
C ASP A 237 4.11 28.15 -5.11
N TYR A 238 3.42 27.02 -5.30
CA TYR A 238 2.43 26.76 -6.34
C TYR A 238 1.06 26.38 -5.76
N ASN A 239 0.79 26.77 -4.51
CA ASN A 239 -0.47 26.46 -3.83
C ASN A 239 -1.72 27.04 -4.53
N GLU A 240 -1.57 27.97 -5.48
CA GLU A 240 -2.66 28.47 -6.31
C GLU A 240 -3.15 27.45 -7.36
N TYR A 241 -2.30 26.53 -7.82
CA TYR A 241 -2.63 25.62 -8.91
C TYR A 241 -3.76 24.63 -8.57
N PRO A 242 -3.77 23.97 -7.40
CA PRO A 242 -4.91 23.15 -6.99
C PRO A 242 -6.21 23.95 -6.92
N LEU A 243 -6.16 25.21 -6.47
CA LEU A 243 -7.34 26.07 -6.40
C LEU A 243 -7.86 26.46 -7.79
N LEU A 244 -6.95 26.72 -8.74
CA LEU A 244 -7.30 26.95 -10.14
C LEU A 244 -7.92 25.70 -10.77
N LEU A 245 -7.37 24.51 -10.48
CA LEU A 245 -7.91 23.24 -10.96
C LEU A 245 -9.29 22.95 -10.36
N GLU A 246 -9.49 23.14 -9.06
CA GLU A 246 -10.80 23.05 -8.42
C GLU A 246 -11.81 23.99 -9.06
N SER A 247 -11.43 25.26 -9.25
CA SER A 247 -12.31 26.25 -9.89
C SER A 247 -12.63 25.87 -11.33
N PHE A 248 -11.67 25.35 -12.08
CA PHE A 248 -11.88 24.87 -13.44
C PHE A 248 -12.89 23.72 -13.46
N VAL A 249 -12.65 22.64 -12.71
CA VAL A 249 -13.54 21.46 -12.65
C VAL A 249 -14.97 21.82 -12.24
N GLN A 250 -15.13 22.81 -11.36
CA GLN A 250 -16.46 23.25 -10.90
C GLN A 250 -17.21 24.14 -11.88
N THR A 251 -16.53 24.79 -12.83
CA THR A 251 -17.13 25.85 -13.67
C THR A 251 -17.12 25.55 -15.16
N VAL A 252 -16.21 24.67 -15.60
CA VAL A 252 -16.11 24.23 -16.99
C VAL A 252 -17.40 23.54 -17.44
N THR A 253 -17.84 23.83 -18.65
CA THR A 253 -18.99 23.12 -19.23
C THR A 253 -18.60 21.72 -19.69
N ASP A 254 -19.55 20.78 -19.70
CA ASP A 254 -19.31 19.43 -20.26
C ASP A 254 -18.73 19.51 -21.67
N LYS A 255 -19.20 20.46 -22.48
CA LYS A 255 -18.71 20.67 -23.85
C LYS A 255 -17.22 21.03 -23.89
N GLU A 256 -16.76 21.90 -22.99
CA GLU A 256 -15.35 22.30 -22.92
C GLU A 256 -14.50 21.23 -22.25
N PHE A 257 -15.04 20.53 -21.25
CA PHE A 257 -14.33 19.48 -20.53
C PHE A 257 -14.03 18.26 -21.41
N PHE A 258 -15.05 17.81 -22.15
CA PHE A 258 -15.00 16.66 -23.06
C PHE A 258 -14.67 17.04 -24.52
N ASP A 259 -14.13 18.24 -24.76
CA ASP A 259 -13.68 18.61 -26.10
C ASP A 259 -12.46 17.74 -26.50
N ASP A 260 -12.61 16.94 -27.55
CA ASP A 260 -11.61 15.95 -27.98
C ASP A 260 -10.30 16.57 -28.49
N GLN A 261 -10.26 17.88 -28.79
CA GLN A 261 -9.07 18.55 -29.32
C GLN A 261 -8.34 19.41 -28.27
N SER A 262 -9.10 20.02 -27.36
CA SER A 262 -8.63 21.07 -26.45
C SER A 262 -9.02 20.85 -24.99
N GLY A 263 -10.03 20.01 -24.72
CA GLY A 263 -10.51 19.70 -23.38
C GLY A 263 -9.52 18.87 -22.58
N ILE A 264 -9.70 18.80 -21.26
CA ILE A 264 -8.80 18.04 -20.38
C ILE A 264 -8.80 16.55 -20.74
N PHE A 265 -9.93 16.03 -21.22
CA PHE A 265 -10.09 14.66 -21.69
C PHE A 265 -9.15 14.33 -22.87
N SER A 266 -8.83 15.32 -23.72
CA SER A 266 -7.86 15.14 -24.81
C SER A 266 -6.42 14.89 -24.32
N LYS A 267 -6.13 15.18 -23.05
CA LYS A 267 -4.80 15.02 -22.44
C LYS A 267 -4.58 13.65 -21.82
N THR A 268 -5.65 12.89 -21.55
CA THR A 268 -5.60 11.58 -20.90
C THR A 268 -5.69 10.39 -21.88
N ASN A 269 -6.06 10.61 -23.14
CA ASN A 269 -6.13 9.59 -24.19
C ASN A 269 -4.80 9.38 -24.97
N ARG A 270 -3.64 9.41 -24.29
CA ARG A 270 -2.34 9.21 -24.93
C ARG A 270 -1.66 7.92 -24.49
#